data_AF-A0A2D4FV57-F1
#
_entry.id   AF-A0A2D4FV57-F1
#
_cell.length_a   1.000
_cell.length_b   1.000
_cell.length_c   1.000
_cell.angle_alpha   90.00
_cell.angle_beta   90.00
_cell.angle_gamma   90.00
#
_symmetry.space_group_name_H-M   'P 1'
#
loop_
_entity.id
_entity.type
_entity.pdbx_description
1 polymer ?
#
loop_
_entity_poly.entity_id
_entity_poly.type
_entity_poly.pdbx_seq_one_letter_code
_entity_poly.pdbx_strand_id
1 'polypeptide(L)'
;KDYTCLLSSTWQELILLSSLTVYSKQIFGDLADVTAKYSPSDDEIHRFSEEGMEVMERLIYLYRKFSQLKVSNEEYACMKAINFLNQDIRGLTNASQLEQLNKRYWYVCQDFMEFKYPHQPNR
;
A
#
# COMPACT_ATOMS: atom_id res chain seq x y z
N LYS A 1 -10.72 21.13 6.92
CA LYS A 1 -10.01 21.50 5.67
C LYS A 1 -8.80 20.59 5.45
N ASP A 2 -7.82 20.60 6.36
CA ASP A 2 -6.60 19.77 6.22
C ASP A 2 -6.90 18.27 6.19
N TYR A 3 -7.78 17.75 7.05
CA TYR A 3 -8.18 16.32 6.99
C TYR A 3 -8.77 15.91 5.64
N THR A 4 -9.60 16.77 5.05
CA THR A 4 -10.18 16.53 3.72
C THR A 4 -9.09 16.55 2.66
N CYS A 5 -8.14 17.50 2.76
CA CYS A 5 -7.00 17.58 1.85
C CYS A 5 -6.12 16.32 1.94
N LEU A 6 -5.73 15.92 3.15
CA LEU A 6 -4.97 14.70 3.43
C LEU A 6 -5.67 13.48 2.84
N LEU A 7 -6.95 13.30 3.15
CA LEU A 7 -7.72 12.17 2.64
C LEU A 7 -7.80 12.21 1.10
N SER A 8 -8.12 13.35 0.51
CA SER A 8 -8.24 13.48 -0.95
C SER A 8 -6.93 13.22 -1.70
N SER A 9 -5.78 13.44 -1.05
CA SER A 9 -4.46 13.22 -1.64
C SER A 9 -3.88 11.84 -1.35
N THR A 10 -4.33 11.14 -0.30
CA THR A 10 -3.74 9.85 0.13
C THR A 10 -4.69 8.66 -0.03
N TRP A 11 -5.97 8.88 -0.33
CA TRP A 11 -6.96 7.79 -0.31
C TRP A 11 -6.63 6.65 -1.29
N GLN A 12 -6.09 6.94 -2.49
CA GLN A 12 -5.72 5.86 -3.43
C GLN A 12 -4.61 4.99 -2.86
N GLU A 13 -3.59 5.59 -2.26
CA GLU A 13 -2.47 4.86 -1.65
C GLU A 13 -2.93 4.06 -0.43
N LEU A 14 -3.83 4.63 0.39
CA LEU A 14 -4.40 3.94 1.55
C LEU A 14 -5.27 2.75 1.13
N ILE A 15 -6.04 2.88 0.05
CA ILE A 15 -6.81 1.75 -0.50
C ILE A 15 -5.87 0.69 -1.04
N LEU A 16 -4.88 1.07 -1.86
CA LEU A 16 -3.91 0.12 -2.41
C LEU A 16 -3.17 -0.63 -1.31
N LEU A 17 -2.70 0.08 -0.27
CA LEU A 17 -2.05 -0.52 0.89
C LEU A 17 -2.98 -1.50 1.61
N SER A 18 -4.26 -1.14 1.79
CA SER A 18 -5.27 -2.02 2.40
C SER A 18 -5.50 -3.28 1.56
N SER A 19 -5.54 -3.13 0.24
CA SER A 19 -5.67 -4.23 -0.72
C SER A 19 -4.47 -5.16 -0.69
N LEU A 20 -3.25 -4.64 -0.53
CA LEU A 20 -2.03 -5.45 -0.50
C LEU A 20 -1.76 -6.12 0.85
N THR A 21 -2.46 -5.71 1.90
CA THR A 21 -2.26 -6.21 3.27
C THR A 21 -3.49 -6.98 3.77
N VAL A 22 -4.44 -6.28 4.40
CA VAL A 22 -5.59 -6.86 5.12
C VAL A 22 -6.59 -7.52 4.18
N TYR A 23 -6.81 -6.96 2.99
CA TYR A 23 -7.77 -7.47 2.01
C TYR A 23 -7.13 -8.24 0.86
N SER A 24 -5.85 -8.61 1.00
CA SER A 24 -5.06 -9.23 -0.07
C SER A 24 -5.65 -10.54 -0.57
N LYS A 25 -6.16 -11.38 0.33
CA LYS A 25 -6.80 -12.65 -0.05
C LYS A 25 -8.11 -12.42 -0.79
N GLN A 26 -8.94 -11.49 -0.33
CA GLN A 26 -10.25 -11.21 -0.91
C GLN A 26 -10.12 -10.55 -2.28
N ILE A 27 -9.12 -9.67 -2.47
CA ILE A 27 -8.96 -8.93 -3.73
C ILE A 27 -8.10 -9.73 -4.72
N PHE A 28 -6.94 -10.21 -4.29
CA PHE A 28 -5.98 -10.86 -5.18
C PHE A 28 -6.07 -12.39 -5.16
N GLY A 29 -6.56 -13.00 -4.09
CA GLY A 29 -6.83 -14.44 -4.07
C GLY A 29 -7.95 -14.81 -5.03
N ASP A 30 -9.07 -14.08 -4.98
CA ASP A 30 -10.18 -14.24 -5.93
C ASP A 30 -9.73 -13.97 -7.37
N LEU A 31 -8.87 -12.97 -7.59
CA LEU A 31 -8.29 -12.69 -8.90
C LEU A 31 -7.37 -13.83 -9.39
N ALA A 32 -6.59 -14.44 -8.50
CA ALA A 32 -5.76 -15.60 -8.85
C ALA A 32 -6.62 -16.80 -9.23
N ASP A 33 -7.73 -17.03 -8.54
CA ASP A 33 -8.68 -18.10 -8.87
C ASP A 33 -9.38 -17.87 -10.21
N VAL A 34 -9.73 -16.62 -10.53
CA VAL A 34 -10.30 -16.26 -11.83
C VAL A 34 -9.28 -16.45 -12.95
N THR A 35 -8.06 -15.92 -12.78
CA THR A 35 -7.00 -16.03 -13.80
C THR A 35 -6.48 -17.47 -13.99
N ALA A 36 -6.58 -18.33 -12.98
CA ALA A 36 -6.27 -19.75 -13.12
C ALA A 36 -7.32 -20.52 -13.95
N LYS A 37 -8.57 -20.04 -13.98
CA LYS A 37 -9.69 -20.69 -14.68
C LYS A 37 -10.00 -20.05 -16.03
N TYR A 38 -9.61 -18.81 -16.21
CA TYR A 38 -9.87 -18.03 -17.41
C TYR A 38 -8.57 -17.87 -18.20
N SER A 39 -8.51 -18.50 -19.37
CA SER A 39 -7.46 -18.28 -20.37
C SER A 39 -8.00 -17.32 -21.43
N PRO A 40 -7.66 -16.02 -21.35
CA PRO A 40 -8.10 -15.06 -22.34
C PRO A 40 -7.55 -15.41 -23.73
N SER A 41 -8.34 -15.16 -24.76
CA SER A 41 -7.89 -15.27 -26.15
C SER A 41 -6.89 -14.16 -26.51
N ASP A 42 -6.09 -14.37 -27.54
CA ASP A 42 -5.13 -13.36 -28.02
C ASP A 42 -5.84 -12.03 -28.34
N ASP A 43 -7.05 -12.06 -28.91
CA ASP A 43 -7.85 -10.86 -29.20
C ASP A 43 -8.27 -10.11 -27.92
N GLU A 44 -8.55 -10.82 -26.83
CA GLU A 44 -8.89 -10.21 -25.53
C GLU A 44 -7.66 -9.62 -24.85
N ILE A 45 -6.50 -10.26 -25.00
CA ILE A 45 -5.21 -9.75 -24.51
C ILE A 45 -4.82 -8.47 -25.29
N HIS A 46 -5.03 -8.44 -26.61
CA HIS A 46 -4.75 -7.28 -27.44
C HIS A 46 -5.72 -6.10 -27.19
N ARG A 47 -6.88 -6.36 -26.60
CA ARG A 47 -7.83 -5.30 -26.16
C ARG A 47 -7.41 -4.65 -24.85
N PHE A 48 -6.54 -5.28 -24.07
CA PHE A 48 -5.91 -4.60 -22.94
C PHE A 48 -4.93 -3.56 -23.47
N SER A 49 -5.08 -2.31 -23.04
CA SER A 49 -4.10 -1.30 -23.38
C SER A 49 -2.73 -1.68 -22.77
N GLU A 50 -1.66 -1.29 -23.44
CA GLU A 50 -0.29 -1.43 -22.93
C GLU A 50 -0.17 -0.82 -21.51
N GLU A 51 -0.81 0.33 -21.30
CA GLU A 51 -0.91 0.99 -19.99
C GLU A 51 -1.63 0.09 -18.94
N GLY A 52 -2.71 -0.58 -19.33
CA GLY A 52 -3.42 -1.51 -18.45
C GLY A 52 -2.57 -2.71 -18.07
N MET A 53 -1.79 -3.24 -19.01
CA MET A 53 -0.84 -4.33 -18.75
C MET A 53 0.27 -3.90 -17.80
N GLU A 54 0.85 -2.71 -18.00
CA GLU A 54 1.88 -2.18 -17.12
C GLU A 54 1.37 -2.01 -15.67
N VAL A 55 0.16 -1.48 -15.51
CA VAL A 55 -0.47 -1.35 -14.18
C VAL A 55 -0.65 -2.72 -13.53
N MET A 56 -1.11 -3.73 -14.28
CA MET A 56 -1.29 -5.09 -13.77
C MET A 56 0.04 -5.71 -13.34
N GLU A 57 1.10 -5.57 -14.12
CA GLU A 57 2.44 -6.06 -13.77
C GLU A 57 2.96 -5.42 -12.48
N ARG A 58 2.82 -4.10 -12.33
CA ARG A 58 3.20 -3.37 -11.12
C ARG A 58 2.40 -3.84 -9.90
N LEU A 59 1.08 -4.06 -10.06
CA LEU A 59 0.22 -4.59 -8.98
C LEU A 59 0.64 -6.00 -8.56
N ILE A 60 0.92 -6.89 -9.52
CA ILE A 60 1.39 -8.25 -9.25
C ILE A 60 2.74 -8.22 -8.53
N TYR A 61 3.66 -7.36 -8.95
CA TYR A 61 4.95 -7.17 -8.30
C TYR A 61 4.78 -6.74 -6.84
N LEU A 62 3.96 -5.72 -6.58
CA LEU A 62 3.68 -5.24 -5.23
C LEU A 62 3.02 -6.32 -4.38
N TYR A 63 2.01 -7.02 -4.91
CA TYR A 63 1.35 -8.13 -4.20
C TYR A 63 2.36 -9.20 -3.76
N ARG A 64 3.27 -9.61 -4.66
CA ARG A 64 4.32 -10.58 -4.33
C ARG A 64 5.27 -10.07 -3.25
N LYS A 65 5.68 -8.80 -3.33
CA LYS A 65 6.55 -8.18 -2.32
C LYS A 65 5.89 -8.12 -0.95
N PHE A 66 4.64 -7.66 -0.86
CA PHE A 66 3.89 -7.61 0.40
C PHE A 66 3.63 -9.01 0.98
N SER A 67 3.33 -9.99 0.12
CA SER A 67 3.14 -11.39 0.52
C SER A 67 4.42 -12.01 1.09
N GLN A 68 5.58 -11.72 0.49
CA GLN A 68 6.89 -12.13 1.01
C GLN A 68 7.22 -11.44 2.34
N LEU A 69 6.93 -10.14 2.45
CA LEU A 69 7.17 -9.37 3.65
C LEU A 69 6.28 -9.85 4.80
N LYS A 70 5.09 -10.37 4.53
CA LYS A 70 4.11 -10.78 5.54
C LYS A 70 3.87 -9.65 6.55
N VAL A 71 3.50 -8.48 6.02
CA VAL A 71 3.21 -7.28 6.81
C VAL A 71 2.16 -7.62 7.86
N SER A 72 2.50 -7.42 9.13
CA SER A 72 1.60 -7.61 10.25
C SER A 72 0.61 -6.46 10.40
N ASN A 73 -0.45 -6.66 11.18
CA ASN A 73 -1.47 -5.64 11.37
C ASN A 73 -0.91 -4.38 12.04
N GLU A 74 0.08 -4.54 12.92
CA GLU A 74 0.75 -3.43 13.59
C GLU A 74 1.59 -2.58 12.61
N GLU A 75 2.35 -3.23 11.73
CA GLU A 75 3.10 -2.56 10.66
C GLU A 75 2.15 -1.84 9.70
N TYR A 76 1.10 -2.52 9.28
CA TYR A 76 0.08 -1.94 8.42
C TYR A 76 -0.58 -0.69 9.04
N ALA A 77 -0.89 -0.73 10.35
CA ALA A 77 -1.44 0.43 11.05
C ALA A 77 -0.46 1.61 11.04
N CYS A 78 0.83 1.35 11.27
CA CYS A 78 1.87 2.38 11.21
C CYS A 78 2.03 2.93 9.78
N MET A 79 2.13 2.07 8.77
CA MET A 79 2.22 2.46 7.36
C MET A 79 1.04 3.32 6.94
N LYS A 80 -0.19 2.98 7.38
CA LYS A 80 -1.38 3.80 7.14
C LYS A 80 -1.27 5.17 7.78
N ALA A 81 -0.86 5.24 9.03
CA ALA A 81 -0.71 6.52 9.74
C ALA A 81 0.36 7.40 9.08
N ILE A 82 1.52 6.81 8.74
CA ILE A 82 2.62 7.50 8.07
C ILE A 82 2.20 8.01 6.69
N ASN A 83 1.53 7.19 5.89
CA ASN A 83 1.05 7.60 4.56
C ASN A 83 0.01 8.72 4.67
N PHE A 84 -0.98 8.57 5.55
CA PHE A 84 -2.03 9.57 5.74
C PHE A 84 -1.50 10.92 6.26
N LEU A 85 -0.50 10.90 7.15
CA LEU A 85 0.09 12.09 7.76
C LEU A 85 1.17 12.72 6.86
N ASN A 86 0.95 12.77 5.55
CA ASN A 86 1.90 13.31 4.60
C ASN A 86 1.91 14.85 4.65
N GLN A 87 2.96 15.41 5.25
CA GLN A 87 3.16 16.85 5.38
C GLN A 87 3.47 17.57 4.05
N ASP A 88 3.86 16.85 2.99
CA ASP A 88 4.28 17.43 1.71
C ASP A 88 3.09 17.82 0.81
N ILE A 89 1.87 17.51 1.25
CA ILE A 89 0.64 17.88 0.53
C ILE A 89 0.48 19.40 0.52
N ARG A 90 0.32 19.96 -0.68
CA ARG A 90 0.15 21.40 -0.87
C ARG A 90 -1.17 21.90 -0.28
N GLY A 91 -1.12 23.07 0.36
CA GLY A 91 -2.31 23.74 0.90
C GLY A 91 -2.70 23.34 2.32
N LEU A 92 -1.88 22.53 2.99
CA LEU A 92 -1.99 22.26 4.42
C LEU A 92 -1.67 23.51 5.23
N THR A 93 -2.44 23.73 6.31
CA THR A 93 -2.23 24.87 7.21
C THR A 93 -1.24 24.56 8.32
N ASN A 94 -1.14 23.29 8.74
CA ASN A 94 -0.32 22.85 9.88
C ASN A 94 0.70 21.75 9.50
N ALA A 95 1.46 21.93 8.42
CA ALA A 95 2.41 20.92 7.93
C ALA A 95 3.48 20.52 8.98
N SER A 96 3.96 21.46 9.80
CA SER A 96 4.96 21.19 10.84
C SER A 96 4.46 20.25 11.94
N GLN A 97 3.21 20.40 12.36
CA GLN A 97 2.59 19.50 13.34
C GLN A 97 2.36 18.11 12.74
N LEU A 98 1.98 18.04 11.47
CA LEU A 98 1.83 16.78 10.75
C LEU A 98 3.17 16.05 10.63
N GLU A 99 4.25 16.75 10.32
CA GLU A 99 5.59 16.18 10.27
C GLU A 99 6.00 15.58 11.63
N GLN A 100 5.75 16.30 12.73
CA GLN A 100 6.04 15.79 14.08
C GLN A 100 5.25 14.52 14.40
N LEU A 101 3.97 14.48 14.02
CA LEU A 101 3.13 13.30 14.23
C LEU A 101 3.57 12.14 13.34
N ASN A 102 3.91 12.42 12.08
CA ASN A 102 4.44 11.45 11.12
C ASN A 102 5.72 10.79 11.66
N LYS A 103 6.69 11.60 12.13
CA LYS A 103 7.93 11.12 12.77
C LYS A 103 7.66 10.22 13.97
N ARG A 104 6.67 10.53 14.79
CA ARG A 104 6.30 9.69 15.94
C ARG A 104 5.86 8.29 15.50
N TYR A 105 5.03 8.18 14.45
CA TYR A 105 4.62 6.88 13.92
C TYR A 105 5.76 6.15 13.21
N TRP A 106 6.69 6.86 12.56
CA TRP A 106 7.92 6.27 12.04
C TRP A 106 8.75 5.61 13.13
N TYR A 107 9.03 6.30 14.23
CA TYR A 107 9.81 5.72 15.34
C TYR A 107 9.10 4.53 15.97
N VAL A 108 7.78 4.61 16.17
CA VAL A 108 7.00 3.46 16.67
C VAL A 108 7.09 2.27 15.71
N CYS A 109 7.01 2.50 14.39
CA CYS A 109 7.14 1.46 13.38
C CYS A 109 8.55 0.84 13.42
N GLN A 110 9.58 1.67 13.50
CA GLN A 110 10.98 1.24 13.58
C GLN A 110 11.23 0.39 14.83
N ASP A 111 10.89 0.91 16.02
CA ASP A 111 11.07 0.19 17.29
C ASP A 111 10.35 -1.15 17.28
N PHE A 112 9.12 -1.18 16.72
CA PHE A 112 8.36 -2.41 16.55
C PHE A 112 9.05 -3.42 15.62
N MET A 113 9.57 -2.96 14.48
CA MET A 113 10.25 -3.82 13.52
C MET A 113 11.57 -4.36 14.08
N GLU A 114 12.38 -3.53 14.75
CA GLU A 114 13.62 -3.94 15.39
C GLU A 114 13.37 -4.96 16.49
N PHE A 115 12.31 -4.78 17.29
CA PHE A 115 11.92 -5.71 18.33
C PHE A 115 11.38 -7.04 17.77
N LYS A 116 10.48 -7.00 16.78
CA LYS A 116 9.76 -8.18 16.27
C LYS A 116 10.56 -8.96 15.22
N TYR A 117 11.42 -8.28 14.46
CA TYR A 117 12.16 -8.84 13.33
C TYR A 117 13.67 -8.51 13.39
N PRO A 118 14.38 -8.86 14.48
CA PRO A 118 15.80 -8.51 14.67
C PRO A 118 16.75 -9.09 13.60
N HIS A 119 16.29 -10.11 12.86
CA HIS A 119 17.05 -10.74 11.77
C HIS A 119 16.68 -10.21 10.37
N GLN A 120 15.85 -9.16 10.28
CA GLN A 120 15.46 -8.53 9.01
C GLN A 120 15.72 -7.01 9.06
N PRO A 121 16.98 -6.57 9.11
CA PRO A 121 17.32 -5.14 9.29
C PRO A 121 16.95 -4.24 8.10
N ASN A 122 16.68 -4.82 6.93
CA ASN A 122 16.26 -4.10 5.71
C ASN A 122 14.75 -4.26 5.43
N ARG A 123 14.00 -4.72 6.44
CA ARG A 123 12.54 -4.76 6.40
C ARG A 123 11.98 -3.36 6.42
#